data_AF-A0A2X1N929-F1
#
_entry.id   AF-A0A2X1N929-F1
#
_cell.length_a   1.000
_cell.length_b   1.000
_cell.length_c   1.000
_cell.angle_alpha   90.00
_cell.angle_beta   90.00
_cell.angle_gamma   90.00
#
_symmetry.space_group_name_H-M   'P 1'
#
loop_
_entity.id
_entity.type
_entity.pdbx_description
1 polymer ?
#
loop_
_entity_poly.entity_id
_entity_poly.type
_entity_poly.pdbx_seq_one_letter_code
_entity_poly.pdbx_strand_id
1 'polypeptide(L)' 'MPWLTMAPSNPVVNEANEAREYLAEYPQLELLKTVVRDRKIYRDCMAEGKGVVEMDNGKAKGEIQMLIKELLS' A
#
# COMPACT_ATOMS: atom_id res chain seq x y z
N MET A 1 4.13 4.79 12.59
CA MET A 1 2.88 4.08 12.28
C MET A 1 3.16 3.03 11.21
N PRO A 2 2.92 1.73 11.45
CA PRO A 2 3.01 0.71 10.42
C PRO A 2 1.93 0.87 9.33
N TRP A 3 2.15 0.27 8.16
CA TRP A 3 1.17 0.14 7.08
C TRP A 3 1.27 -1.24 6.43
N LEU A 4 0.21 -1.65 5.72
CA LEU A 4 0.21 -2.90 4.97
C LEU A 4 0.81 -2.69 3.57
N THR A 5 1.76 -3.54 3.21
CA THR A 5 2.40 -3.58 1.88
C THR A 5 2.33 -5.00 1.32
N MET A 6 2.66 -5.15 0.03
CA MET A 6 2.63 -6.44 -0.69
C MET A 6 1.25 -7.13 -0.69
N ALA A 7 0.18 -6.38 -0.42
CA ALA A 7 -1.15 -6.95 -0.37
C ALA A 7 -1.62 -7.35 -1.78
N PRO A 8 -2.32 -8.49 -1.94
CA PRO A 8 -2.77 -8.96 -3.24
C PRO A 8 -3.67 -7.93 -3.91
N SER A 9 -3.47 -7.68 -5.20
CA SER A 9 -4.27 -6.73 -5.98
C SER A 9 -5.66 -7.27 -6.34
N ASN A 10 -5.87 -8.59 -6.18
CA ASN A 10 -7.16 -9.25 -6.36
C ASN A 10 -8.06 -8.98 -5.13
N PRO A 11 -9.20 -8.28 -5.28
CA PRO A 11 -10.08 -7.95 -4.15
C PRO A 11 -10.77 -9.16 -3.51
N VAL A 12 -10.79 -10.32 -4.17
CA VAL A 12 -11.36 -11.56 -3.64
C VAL A 12 -10.46 -12.19 -2.57
N VAL A 13 -9.16 -11.82 -2.52
CA VAL A 13 -8.21 -12.38 -1.55
C VAL A 13 -8.27 -11.58 -0.25
N ASN A 14 -8.50 -12.28 0.86
CA ASN A 14 -8.80 -11.69 2.16
C ASN A 14 -7.57 -11.44 3.07
N GLU A 15 -6.37 -11.84 2.64
CA GLU A 15 -5.12 -11.75 3.42
C GLU A 15 -4.86 -10.37 4.03
N ALA A 16 -5.18 -9.29 3.29
CA ALA A 16 -5.00 -7.92 3.79
C ALA A 16 -5.95 -7.57 4.93
N ASN A 17 -7.13 -8.20 5.00
CA ASN A 17 -8.07 -8.04 6.09
C ASN A 17 -7.66 -8.91 7.28
N GLU A 18 -7.26 -10.16 7.04
CA GLU A 18 -6.73 -11.04 8.08
C GLU A 18 -5.50 -10.43 8.78
N ALA A 19 -4.58 -9.83 8.02
CA ALA A 19 -3.45 -9.10 8.57
C ALA A 19 -3.87 -7.87 9.41
N ARG A 20 -4.93 -7.16 8.99
CA ARG A 20 -5.48 -6.03 9.74
C ARG A 20 -6.12 -6.48 11.05
N GLU A 21 -6.88 -7.57 11.02
CA GLU A 21 -7.51 -8.17 12.19
C GLU A 21 -6.46 -8.64 13.21
N TYR A 22 -5.42 -9.33 12.73
CA TYR A 22 -4.31 -9.75 13.58
C TYR A 22 -3.59 -8.56 14.23
N LEU A 23 -3.34 -7.50 13.48
CA LEU A 23 -2.68 -6.30 14.02
C LEU A 23 -3.58 -5.52 14.99
N ALA A 24 -4.90 -5.65 14.90
CA ALA A 24 -5.84 -5.02 15.83
C ALA A 24 -5.74 -5.59 17.25
N GLU A 25 -5.14 -6.77 17.44
CA GLU A 25 -4.83 -7.33 18.76
C GLU A 25 -3.70 -6.57 19.49
N TYR A 26 -2.97 -5.68 18.79
CA TYR A 26 -1.85 -4.92 19.31
C TYR A 26 -2.16 -3.41 19.34
N PRO A 27 -2.90 -2.91 20.36
CA PRO A 27 -3.37 -1.51 20.39
C PRO A 27 -2.27 -0.46 20.43
N GLN A 28 -1.04 -0.83 20.78
CA GLN A 28 0.14 0.04 20.68
C GLN A 28 0.59 0.32 19.24
N LEU A 29 0.07 -0.43 18.26
CA LEU A 29 0.36 -0.25 16.83
C LEU A 29 -0.79 0.50 16.17
N GLU A 30 -0.59 1.79 15.90
CA GLU A 30 -1.51 2.57 15.08
C GLU A 30 -1.24 2.31 13.59
N LEU A 31 -2.08 1.46 12.99
CA LEU A 31 -1.98 1.08 11.59
C LEU A 31 -2.55 2.16 10.68
N LEU A 32 -1.78 2.56 9.67
CA LEU A 32 -2.26 3.44 8.60
C LEU A 32 -3.39 2.77 7.81
N LYS A 33 -4.35 3.57 7.34
CA LYS A 33 -5.51 3.09 6.58
C LYS A 33 -5.10 2.68 5.17
N THR A 34 -4.06 3.31 4.63
CA THR A 34 -3.55 3.02 3.30
C THR A 34 -2.94 1.62 3.21
N VAL A 35 -3.31 0.90 2.15
CA VAL A 35 -2.77 -0.41 1.80
C VAL A 35 -2.05 -0.31 0.45
N VAL A 36 -0.76 -0.63 0.42
CA VAL A 36 0.03 -0.72 -0.81
C VAL A 36 -0.09 -2.13 -1.37
N ARG A 37 -0.58 -2.24 -2.61
CA ARG A 37 -0.81 -3.54 -3.26
C ARG A 37 0.43 -3.98 -4.03
N ASP A 38 0.68 -5.28 -4.12
CA ASP A 38 1.67 -5.80 -5.06
C ASP A 38 1.16 -5.60 -6.50
N ARG A 39 1.83 -4.70 -7.21
CA ARG A 39 1.52 -4.33 -8.59
C ARG A 39 2.81 -4.35 -9.39
N LYS A 40 2.75 -4.87 -10.61
CA LYS A 40 3.87 -4.89 -11.55
C LYS A 40 4.52 -3.51 -11.72
N ILE A 41 3.74 -2.43 -11.69
CA ILE A 41 4.22 -1.07 -11.89
C ILE A 41 5.28 -0.63 -10.88
N TYR A 42 5.25 -1.15 -9.65
CA TYR A 42 6.28 -0.89 -8.64
C TYR A 42 7.64 -1.48 -9.04
N ARG A 43 7.66 -2.55 -9.84
CA ARG A 43 8.88 -3.13 -10.41
C ARG A 43 9.27 -2.47 -11.72
N ASP A 44 8.30 -2.19 -12.59
CA ASP A 44 8.55 -1.56 -13.89
C ASP A 44 9.15 -0.15 -13.74
N CYS A 45 8.68 0.65 -12.77
CA CYS A 45 9.19 2.01 -12.56
C CYS A 45 10.68 2.02 -12.19
N MET A 46 11.15 1.01 -11.45
CA MET A 46 12.57 0.88 -11.09
C MET A 46 13.44 0.67 -12.33
N ALA A 47 12.98 -0.12 -13.30
CA ALA A 47 13.71 -0.35 -14.54
C ALA A 47 13.80 0.93 -15.40
N GLU A 48 12.80 1.80 -15.33
CA GLU A 48 12.77 3.09 -16.03
C GLU A 48 13.46 4.23 -15.27
N GLY A 49 13.96 4.00 -14.05
CA GLY A 49 14.52 5.05 -13.20
C GLY A 49 13.49 6.09 -12.74
N LYS A 50 12.21 5.70 -12.69
CA LYS A 50 11.08 6.56 -12.34
C LYS A 50 10.48 6.18 -11.00
N GLY A 51 9.87 7.16 -10.34
CA GLY A 51 8.93 6.94 -9.26
C GLY A 51 7.58 6.43 -9.76
N VAL A 52 6.88 5.68 -8.93
CA VAL A 52 5.55 5.12 -9.23
C VAL A 52 4.53 6.21 -9.61
N VAL A 53 4.66 7.40 -9.03
CA VAL A 53 3.80 8.56 -9.29
C VAL A 53 4.01 9.19 -10.68
N GLU A 54 5.13 8.87 -11.33
CA GLU A 54 5.50 9.29 -12.69
C GLU A 54 5.07 8.26 -13.74
N MET A 55 4.59 7.10 -13.31
CA MET A 55 4.10 6.03 -14.18
C MET A 55 2.61 6.23 -14.51
N ASP A 56 2.19 5.69 -15.65
CA ASP A 56 0.78 5.67 -16.05
C ASP A 56 0.00 4.54 -15.34
N ASN A 57 -0.17 4.70 -14.02
CA ASN A 57 -0.98 3.79 -13.21
C ASN A 57 -1.71 4.54 -12.10
N GLY A 58 -2.95 4.95 -12.37
CA GLY A 58 -3.76 5.73 -11.42
C GLY A 58 -3.98 5.06 -10.07
N LYS A 59 -4.07 3.72 -10.02
CA LYS A 59 -4.27 2.98 -8.76
C LYS A 59 -3.02 3.04 -7.87
N ALA A 60 -1.85 2.69 -8.42
CA ALA A 60 -0.60 2.72 -7.66
C ALA A 60 -0.21 4.16 -7.26
N LYS A 61 -0.45 5.13 -8.15
CA LYS A 61 -0.27 6.55 -7.83
C LYS A 61 -1.14 7.00 -6.66
N GLY A 62 -2.42 6.63 -6.67
CA GLY A 62 -3.35 6.92 -5.59
C GLY A 62 -2.93 6.30 -4.25
N GLU A 63 -2.47 5.04 -4.26
CA GLU A 63 -1.95 4.37 -3.05
C GLU A 63 -0.78 5.14 -2.42
N ILE A 64 0.21 5.54 -3.22
CA ILE A 64 1.37 6.30 -2.71
C ILE A 64 0.97 7.70 -2.24
N GLN A 65 0.09 8.38 -2.96
CA GLN A 65 -0.38 9.72 -2.55
C GLN A 65 -1.15 9.67 -1.23
N MET A 66 -2.01 8.65 -1.04
CA MET A 66 -2.75 8.46 0.21
C MET A 66 -1.81 8.10 1.36
N LEU A 67 -0.81 7.25 1.12
CA LEU A 67 0.19 6.88 2.13
C LEU A 67 0.93 8.13 2.63
N ILE A 68 1.42 8.95 1.71
CA ILE A 68 2.14 10.19 2.06
C ILE A 68 1.23 11.18 2.79
N LYS A 69 -0.03 11.30 2.35
CA LYS A 69 -1.01 12.15 3.03
C LYS A 69 -1.26 11.71 4.48
N GLU A 70 -1.36 10.41 4.72
CA GLU A 70 -1.53 9.86 6.08
C GLU A 70 -0.26 10.03 6.92
N LEU A 71 0.93 9.89 6.33
CA LEU A 71 2.20 10.05 7.03
C LEU A 71 2.47 11.50 7.48
N LEU A 72 2.00 12.47 6.70
CA LEU A 72 2.20 13.91 6.93
C LEU A 72 1.06 14.56 7.73
N SER A 73 0.00 13.81 8.04
CA SER A 73 -1.13 14.26 8.87
C SER A 73 -0.83 14.12 10.35
#